data_AF-A0AAW1I167-F1
#
_entry.id   AF-A0AAW1I167-F1
#
_cell.length_a   1.000
_cell.length_b   1.000
_cell.length_c   1.000
_cell.angle_alpha   90.00
_cell.angle_beta   90.00
_cell.angle_gamma   90.00
#
_symmetry.space_group_name_H-M   'P 1'
#
loop_
_entity.id
_entity.type
_entity.pdbx_description
1 polymer ?
#
loop_
_entity_poly.entity_id
_entity_poly.type
_entity_poly.pdbx_seq_one_letter_code
_entity_poly.pdbx_strand_id
1 'polypeptide(L)'
;MLHLEAEDVAEEISYWSSAVVCYVLGSNPPKEVLGGYIKRIWGKFEYDKVSFLSNGVFLVRFKTKEVQAQVLLQGFQMFDGKPVVVRPWSLSCVWLRRW
;
A
#
# COMPACT_ATOMS: atom_id res chain seq x y z
N MET A 1 4.96 16.00 28.74
CA MET A 1 4.05 15.05 28.05
C MET A 1 3.80 15.64 26.68
N LEU A 2 4.21 14.96 25.60
CA LEU A 2 3.93 15.41 24.24
C LEU A 2 2.50 14.99 23.89
N HIS A 3 1.66 15.93 23.47
CA HIS A 3 0.35 15.66 22.90
C HIS A 3 0.47 15.85 21.39
N LEU A 4 0.13 14.82 20.62
CA LEU A 4 0.07 14.91 19.16
C LEU A 4 -1.34 15.35 18.77
N GLU A 5 -1.43 16.49 18.13
CA GLU A 5 -2.65 17.03 17.54
C GLU A 5 -2.79 16.57 16.09
N ALA A 6 -3.99 16.72 15.51
CA ALA A 6 -4.23 16.36 14.10
C ALA A 6 -3.36 17.17 13.13
N GLU A 7 -3.03 18.42 13.48
CA GLU A 7 -2.15 19.30 12.73
C GLU A 7 -0.74 18.72 12.61
N ASP A 8 -0.24 18.07 13.67
CA ASP A 8 1.13 17.54 13.76
C ASP A 8 1.38 16.36 12.80
N VAL A 9 0.32 15.76 12.26
CA VAL A 9 0.38 14.62 11.32
C VAL A 9 -0.24 14.93 9.96
N ALA A 10 -0.68 16.18 9.73
CA ALA A 10 -1.38 16.57 8.52
C ALA A 10 -0.50 16.44 7.28
N GLU A 11 0.79 16.74 7.40
CA GLU A 11 1.77 16.60 6.31
C GLU A 11 1.94 15.13 5.93
N GLU A 12 2.06 14.22 6.89
CA GLU A 12 2.15 12.78 6.66
C GLU A 12 0.87 12.22 6.05
N ILE A 13 -0.30 12.69 6.50
CA ILE A 13 -1.58 12.28 5.92
C ILE A 13 -1.65 12.70 4.45
N SER A 14 -1.23 13.93 4.14
CA SER A 14 -1.16 14.43 2.76
C SER A 14 -0.17 13.62 1.92
N TYR A 15 1.01 13.35 2.49
CA TYR A 15 2.08 12.56 1.88
C TYR A 15 1.66 11.12 1.56
N TRP A 16 0.82 10.49 2.38
CA TRP A 16 0.31 9.12 2.22
C TRP A 16 -1.12 9.02 1.69
N SER A 17 -1.75 10.16 1.37
CA SER A 17 -2.76 10.21 0.31
C SER A 17 -2.12 9.60 -0.97
N SER A 18 -2.76 9.33 -2.10
CA SER A 18 -2.17 8.53 -3.21
C SER A 18 -1.55 7.14 -2.91
N ALA A 19 -1.43 6.68 -1.65
CA ALA A 19 -0.91 5.37 -1.34
C ALA A 19 -1.97 4.28 -1.30
N VAL A 20 -1.58 3.06 -1.63
CA VAL A 20 -2.40 1.86 -1.47
C VAL A 20 -1.74 0.93 -0.46
N VAL A 21 -2.59 0.25 0.30
CA VAL A 21 -2.24 -0.88 1.13
C VAL A 21 -2.49 -2.14 0.31
N CYS A 22 -1.52 -3.05 0.29
CA CYS A 22 -1.70 -4.36 -0.30
C CYS A 22 -1.06 -5.48 0.52
N TYR A 23 -1.63 -6.68 0.44
CA TYR A 23 -1.15 -7.89 1.10
C TYR A 23 -1.65 -9.13 0.36
N VAL A 24 -0.94 -10.25 0.51
CA VAL A 24 -1.28 -11.52 -0.14
C VAL A 24 -2.12 -12.36 0.82
N LEU A 25 -3.30 -12.81 0.38
CA LEU A 25 -4.12 -13.70 1.20
C LEU A 25 -3.46 -15.06 1.36
N GLY A 26 -3.33 -15.52 2.62
CA GLY A 26 -2.73 -16.82 2.94
C GLY A 26 -1.22 -16.91 2.67
N SER A 27 -0.50 -15.79 2.62
CA SER A 27 0.95 -15.76 2.45
C SER A 27 1.57 -14.46 2.96
N ASN A 28 2.78 -14.53 3.50
CA ASN A 28 3.60 -13.35 3.81
C ASN A 28 4.93 -13.45 3.04
N PRO A 29 4.96 -13.07 1.75
CA PRO A 29 6.16 -13.19 0.93
C PRO A 29 7.27 -12.24 1.41
N PRO A 30 8.55 -12.63 1.28
CA PRO A 30 9.68 -11.76 1.59
C PRO A 30 9.65 -10.44 0.81
N LYS A 31 10.24 -9.39 1.39
CA LYS A 31 10.21 -8.03 0.82
C LYS A 31 10.78 -7.96 -0.59
N GLU A 32 11.83 -8.72 -0.89
CA GLU A 32 12.47 -8.76 -2.21
C GLU A 32 11.55 -9.39 -3.25
N VAL A 33 10.86 -10.47 -2.87
CA VAL A 33 9.97 -11.21 -3.75
C VAL A 33 8.77 -10.36 -4.13
N LEU A 34 8.11 -9.74 -3.13
CA LEU A 34 6.98 -8.88 -3.44
C LEU A 34 7.42 -7.57 -4.10
N GLY A 35 8.60 -7.03 -3.77
CA GLY A 35 9.16 -5.89 -4.49
C GLY A 35 9.30 -6.16 -5.99
N GLY A 36 9.77 -7.36 -6.37
CA GLY A 36 9.82 -7.80 -7.76
C GLY A 36 8.43 -7.94 -8.38
N TYR A 37 7.45 -8.44 -7.63
CA TYR A 37 6.05 -8.51 -8.08
C TYR A 37 5.44 -7.12 -8.33
N ILE A 38 5.56 -6.18 -7.39
CA ILE A 38 5.07 -4.81 -7.53
C ILE A 38 5.69 -4.14 -8.76
N LYS A 39 7.01 -4.30 -8.95
CA LYS A 39 7.70 -3.78 -10.15
C LYS A 39 7.13 -4.39 -11.44
N ARG A 40 6.74 -5.66 -11.44
CA ARG A 40 6.15 -6.33 -12.61
C ARG A 40 4.74 -5.82 -12.94
N ILE A 41 3.88 -5.68 -11.94
CA ILE A 41 2.48 -5.29 -12.17
C ILE A 41 2.29 -3.78 -12.30
N TRP A 42 3.08 -3.00 -11.57
CA TRP A 42 2.94 -1.54 -11.46
C TRP A 42 4.16 -0.76 -11.93
N GLY A 43 5.17 -1.41 -12.50
CA GLY A 43 6.37 -0.73 -13.04
C GLY A 43 6.11 0.29 -14.15
N LYS A 44 4.95 0.19 -14.82
CA LYS A 44 4.49 1.19 -15.80
C LYS A 44 3.83 2.42 -15.18
N PHE A 45 3.44 2.34 -13.91
CA PHE A 45 2.85 3.46 -13.19
C PHE A 45 3.93 4.21 -12.45
N GLU A 46 3.74 5.52 -12.34
CA GLU A 46 4.65 6.34 -11.57
C GLU A 46 4.38 6.15 -10.07
N TYR A 47 5.16 5.28 -9.44
CA TYR A 47 5.26 5.15 -7.99
C TYR A 47 6.62 5.61 -7.50
N ASP A 48 6.67 6.09 -6.27
CA ASP A 48 7.86 6.72 -5.71
C ASP A 48 8.29 6.14 -4.35
N LYS A 49 7.40 5.40 -3.68
CA LYS A 49 7.75 4.70 -2.43
C LYS A 49 7.06 3.35 -2.32
N VAL A 50 7.83 2.34 -1.89
CA VAL A 50 7.32 1.06 -1.39
C VAL A 50 7.84 0.87 0.02
N SER A 51 6.93 0.73 0.98
CA SER A 51 7.22 0.49 2.39
C SER A 51 6.63 -0.85 2.81
N PHE A 52 7.36 -1.54 3.70
CA PHE A 52 7.04 -2.89 4.16
C PHE A 52 6.76 -2.83 5.65
N LEU A 53 5.58 -3.27 6.05
CA LEU A 53 5.21 -3.43 7.46
C LEU A 53 5.51 -4.86 7.89
N SER A 54 5.82 -5.05 9.17
CA SER A 54 6.25 -6.34 9.73
C SER A 54 5.20 -7.45 9.64
N ASN A 55 3.93 -7.11 9.45
CA ASN A 55 2.82 -8.06 9.32
C ASN A 55 2.51 -8.48 7.87
N GLY A 56 3.44 -8.30 6.93
CA GLY A 56 3.22 -8.69 5.53
C GLY A 56 2.28 -7.76 4.78
N VAL A 57 2.18 -6.52 5.26
CA VAL A 57 1.43 -5.44 4.63
C VAL A 57 2.40 -4.51 3.92
N PHE A 58 2.01 -4.11 2.72
CA PHE A 58 2.84 -3.32 1.84
C PHE A 58 2.12 -2.02 1.53
N LEU A 59 2.81 -0.91 1.72
CA LEU A 59 2.32 0.42 1.44
C LEU A 59 3.03 0.95 0.20
N VAL A 60 2.30 1.13 -0.89
CA VAL A 60 2.85 1.63 -2.16
C VAL A 60 2.28 3.01 -2.44
N ARG A 61 3.14 4.02 -2.53
CA ARG A 61 2.74 5.37 -2.87
C ARG A 61 2.93 5.65 -4.35
N PHE A 62 1.89 6.21 -4.97
CA PHE A 62 1.92 6.70 -6.33
C PHE A 62 2.18 8.20 -6.37
N LYS A 63 2.79 8.70 -7.45
CA LYS A 63 3.09 10.14 -7.57
C LYS A 63 1.82 11.00 -7.49
N THR A 64 0.68 10.49 -7.98
CA THR A 64 -0.58 11.23 -7.96
C THR A 64 -1.76 10.35 -7.57
N LYS A 65 -2.85 10.99 -7.13
CA LYS A 65 -4.13 10.34 -6.82
C LYS A 65 -4.77 9.69 -8.05
N GLU A 66 -4.55 10.25 -9.22
CA GLU A 66 -5.07 9.74 -10.49
C GLU A 66 -4.39 8.42 -10.85
N VAL A 67 -3.07 8.32 -10.67
CA VAL A 67 -2.32 7.08 -10.86
C VAL A 67 -2.77 6.02 -9.84
N GLN A 68 -2.98 6.41 -8.58
CA GLN A 68 -3.56 5.53 -7.56
C GLN A 68 -4.93 4.99 -8.00
N ALA A 69 -5.81 5.84 -8.50
CA ALA A 69 -7.14 5.44 -8.97
C ALA A 69 -7.05 4.46 -10.14
N GLN A 70 -6.15 4.69 -11.10
CA GLN A 70 -5.91 3.74 -12.21
C GLN A 70 -5.48 2.36 -11.72
N VAL A 71 -4.61 2.31 -10.70
CA VAL A 71 -4.18 1.05 -10.07
C VAL A 71 -5.34 0.34 -9.40
N LEU A 72 -6.19 1.06 -8.67
CA LEU A 72 -7.38 0.50 -8.02
C LEU A 72 -8.41 -0.04 -9.03
N LEU A 73 -8.49 0.56 -10.22
CA LEU A 73 -9.38 0.12 -11.30
C LEU A 73 -8.90 -1.15 -12.04
N GLN A 74 -7.66 -1.59 -11.83
CA GLN A 74 -7.14 -2.81 -12.48
C GLN A 74 -7.82 -4.11 -11.99
N GLY A 75 -8.64 -4.04 -10.95
CA GLY A 75 -9.40 -5.18 -10.44
C GLY A 75 -8.53 -6.20 -9.71
N PHE A 76 -8.91 -7.48 -9.81
CA PHE A 76 -8.26 -8.56 -9.08
C PHE A 76 -6.81 -8.79 -9.50
N GLN A 77 -5.94 -8.95 -8.50
CA GLN A 77 -4.51 -9.20 -8.66
C GLN A 77 -4.15 -10.53 -8.00
N MET A 78 -3.20 -11.27 -8.58
CA MET A 78 -2.79 -12.59 -8.10
C MET A 78 -1.28 -12.66 -7.96
N PHE A 79 -0.82 -13.22 -6.84
CA PHE A 79 0.58 -13.53 -6.56
C PHE A 79 0.70 -15.04 -6.34
N ASP A 80 1.42 -15.74 -7.22
CA ASP A 80 1.60 -17.21 -7.18
C ASP A 80 0.29 -17.98 -6.92
N GLY A 81 -0.77 -17.61 -7.66
CA GLY A 81 -2.09 -18.23 -7.54
C GLY A 81 -2.89 -17.81 -6.30
N LYS A 82 -2.39 -16.90 -5.48
CA LYS A 82 -3.08 -16.36 -4.30
C LYS A 82 -3.60 -14.94 -4.56
N PRO A 83 -4.80 -14.57 -4.08
CA PRO A 83 -5.32 -13.23 -4.27
C PRO A 83 -4.49 -12.19 -3.52
N VAL A 84 -4.25 -11.06 -4.18
CA VAL A 84 -3.67 -9.86 -3.57
C VAL A 84 -4.79 -8.88 -3.29
N VAL A 85 -4.97 -8.52 -2.02
CA VAL A 85 -5.88 -7.45 -1.63
C VAL A 85 -5.17 -6.12 -1.89
N VAL A 86 -5.84 -5.20 -2.56
CA VAL A 86 -5.37 -3.83 -2.80
C VAL A 86 -6.47 -2.86 -2.36
N ARG A 87 -6.14 -1.91 -1.49
CA ARG A 87 -7.08 -0.91 -0.95
C ARG A 87 -6.40 0.45 -0.86
N PRO A 88 -7.15 1.56 -0.97
CA PRO A 88 -6.61 2.87 -0.62
C PRO A 88 -6.10 2.88 0.82
N TRP A 89 -4.97 3.51 1.07
CA TRP A 89 -4.53 3.80 2.43
C TRP A 89 -5.48 4.81 3.09
N SER A 90 -5.76 4.61 4.37
CA SER A 90 -6.49 5.56 5.20
C SER A 90 -5.91 5.58 6.62
N LEU A 91 -6.02 6.72 7.30
CA LEU A 91 -5.63 6.88 8.71
C LEU A 91 -6.38 5.89 9.62
N SER A 92 -7.64 5.61 9.28
CA SER A 92 -8.52 4.69 9.99
C SER A 92 -8.37 3.24 9.55
N CYS A 93 -7.23 2.81 9.00
CA CYS A 93 -6.98 1.40 8.63
C CYS A 93 -6.89 0.48 9.87
N VAL A 94 -7.96 0.39 10.67
CA VAL A 94 -8.08 -0.47 11.86
C VAL A 94 -8.07 -1.96 11.50
N TRP A 95 -8.38 -2.28 10.23
CA TRP A 95 -8.39 -3.63 9.68
C TRP A 95 -7.02 -4.29 9.62
N LEU A 96 -5.93 -3.50 9.66
CA LEU A 96 -4.56 -4.01 9.70
C LEU A 96 -4.21 -4.72 11.01
N ARG A 97 -5.02 -4.56 12.06
CA ARG A 97 -4.78 -5.21 13.37
C ARG A 97 -5.13 -6.70 13.39
N ARG A 98 -5.77 -7.21 12.34
CA ARG A 98 -6.33 -8.57 12.28
C ARG A 98 -5.57 -9.50 11.33
N TRP A 99 -4.45 -9.03 10.78
CA TRP A 99 -3.55 -9.74 9.86
C TRP A 99 -2.12 -9.68 10.35
#